data_AF-A0A455UBQ3-F1
#
_entry.id   AF-A0A455UBQ3-F1
#
_cell.length_a   1.000
_cell.length_b   1.000
_cell.length_c   1.000
_cell.angle_alpha   90.00
_cell.angle_beta   90.00
_cell.angle_gamma   90.00
#
_symmetry.space_group_name_H-M   'P 1'
#
loop_
_entity.id
_entity.type
_entity.pdbx_description
1 polymer ?
#
loop_
_entity_poly.entity_id
_entity_poly.type
_entity_poly.pdbx_seq_one_letter_code
_entity_poly.pdbx_strand_id
1 'polypeptide(L)'
;MSEADAESLRDEILADCAELPKKTREKVVNLMDWWVRGTSLSVYTRLAFDFLVENERISSVDLRNAYMSNPGKAYTQGTANAQTGQVMAILKAFRLIDSMGDLSTGDHAMIKRYKEITSK
;
A
#
# COMPACT_ATOMS: atom_id res chain seq x y z
N MET A 1 -9.76 13.61 16.67
CA MET A 1 -8.69 14.29 15.91
C MET A 1 -9.16 15.70 15.66
N SER A 2 -8.39 16.71 16.05
CA SER A 2 -8.71 18.10 15.70
C SER A 2 -8.43 18.36 14.22
N GLU A 3 -8.95 19.46 13.68
CA GLU A 3 -8.64 19.88 12.31
C GLU A 3 -7.13 20.09 12.13
N ALA A 4 -6.47 20.76 13.10
CA ALA A 4 -5.03 20.97 13.10
C ALA A 4 -4.22 19.67 13.07
N ASP A 5 -4.66 18.63 13.79
CA ASP A 5 -4.01 17.31 13.77
C ASP A 5 -4.15 16.65 12.39
N ALA A 6 -5.32 16.80 11.75
CA ALA A 6 -5.59 16.23 10.44
C ALA A 6 -4.74 16.90 9.35
N GLU A 7 -4.57 18.22 9.42
CA GLU A 7 -3.72 18.98 8.52
C GLU A 7 -2.25 18.62 8.69
N SER A 8 -1.79 18.50 9.93
CA SER A 8 -0.42 18.09 10.24
C SER A 8 -0.13 16.70 9.69
N LEU A 9 -1.04 15.73 9.90
CA LEU A 9 -0.90 14.38 9.35
C LEU A 9 -0.89 14.37 7.82
N ARG A 10 -1.75 15.18 7.18
CA ARG A 10 -1.76 15.34 5.71
C ARG A 10 -0.40 15.81 5.22
N ASP A 11 0.16 16.84 5.86
CA ASP A 11 1.41 17.46 5.44
C ASP A 11 2.60 16.50 5.65
N GLU A 12 2.61 15.71 6.71
CA GLU A 12 3.56 14.62 6.93
C GLU A 12 3.50 13.55 5.83
N ILE A 13 2.29 13.07 5.50
CA ILE A 13 2.10 12.07 4.43
C ILE A 13 2.58 12.62 3.08
N LEU A 14 2.31 13.90 2.80
CA LEU A 14 2.76 14.56 1.57
C LEU A 14 4.29 14.68 1.52
N ALA A 15 4.93 15.05 2.63
CA ALA A 15 6.38 15.10 2.73
C ALA A 15 7.01 13.71 2.51
N ASP A 16 6.49 12.68 3.16
CA ASP A 16 6.98 11.31 2.98
C ASP A 16 6.81 10.83 1.53
N CYS A 17 5.69 11.16 0.89
CA CYS A 17 5.47 10.85 -0.52
C CYS A 17 6.45 11.59 -1.45
N ALA A 18 6.84 12.81 -1.10
CA ALA A 18 7.77 13.61 -1.90
C ALA A 18 9.19 13.02 -1.90
N GLU A 19 9.61 12.43 -0.78
CA GLU A 19 10.92 11.76 -0.60
C GLU A 19 11.02 10.40 -1.30
N LEU A 20 9.89 9.83 -1.76
CA LEU A 20 9.91 8.56 -2.49
C LEU A 20 10.64 8.69 -3.85
N PRO A 21 11.37 7.66 -4.30
CA PRO A 21 11.95 7.63 -5.63
C PRO A 21 10.91 7.86 -6.74
N LYS A 22 11.30 8.49 -7.86
CA LYS A 22 10.39 8.86 -8.96
C LYS A 22 9.42 7.74 -9.37
N LYS A 23 9.93 6.53 -9.61
CA LYS A 23 9.12 5.36 -10.00
C LYS A 23 8.14 4.92 -8.92
N THR A 24 8.46 5.15 -7.65
CA THR A 24 7.56 4.87 -6.52
C THR A 24 6.45 5.93 -6.45
N ARG A 25 6.77 7.20 -6.68
CA ARG A 25 5.76 8.29 -6.74
C ARG A 25 4.74 8.08 -7.86
N GLU A 26 5.15 7.56 -9.01
CA GLU A 26 4.21 7.17 -10.09
C GLU A 26 3.16 6.14 -9.61
N LYS A 27 3.51 5.28 -8.65
CA LYS A 27 2.57 4.31 -8.04
C LYS A 27 1.70 4.92 -6.95
N VAL A 28 2.20 5.94 -6.25
CA VAL A 28 1.36 6.74 -5.32
C VAL A 28 0.18 7.33 -6.08
N VAL A 29 0.39 7.82 -7.30
CA VAL A 29 -0.70 8.32 -8.15
C VAL A 29 -1.76 7.24 -8.39
N ASN A 30 -1.37 6.00 -8.72
CA ASN A 30 -2.34 4.92 -8.89
C ASN A 30 -3.11 4.58 -7.60
N LEU A 31 -2.45 4.59 -6.44
CA LEU A 31 -3.13 4.40 -5.15
C LEU A 31 -4.14 5.52 -4.90
N MET A 32 -3.76 6.77 -5.17
CA MET A 32 -4.63 7.94 -4.99
C MET A 32 -5.79 7.98 -5.99
N ASP A 33 -5.57 7.60 -7.25
CA ASP A 33 -6.63 7.49 -8.24
C ASP A 33 -7.65 6.41 -7.83
N TRP A 34 -7.20 5.27 -7.28
CA TRP A 34 -8.13 4.28 -6.71
C TRP A 34 -8.89 4.85 -5.51
N TRP A 35 -8.21 5.56 -4.62
CA TRP A 35 -8.81 6.15 -3.42
C TRP A 35 -9.90 7.17 -3.79
N VAL A 36 -9.57 8.13 -4.66
CA VAL A 36 -10.43 9.27 -5.00
C VAL A 36 -11.44 8.94 -6.09
N ARG A 37 -11.02 8.23 -7.15
CA ARG A 37 -11.83 8.00 -8.36
C ARG A 37 -12.40 6.58 -8.44
N GLY A 38 -11.93 5.64 -7.61
CA GLY A 38 -12.36 4.25 -7.66
C GLY A 38 -11.81 3.46 -8.85
N THR A 39 -10.73 3.94 -9.49
CA THR A 39 -10.02 3.18 -10.53
C THR A 39 -9.39 1.92 -9.95
N SER A 40 -9.06 0.90 -10.75
CA SER A 40 -8.41 -0.30 -10.26
C SER A 40 -7.02 -0.05 -9.66
N LEU A 41 -6.73 -0.71 -8.53
CA LEU A 41 -5.38 -0.82 -8.00
C LEU A 41 -4.49 -1.62 -8.95
N SER A 42 -3.20 -1.26 -9.00
CA SER A 42 -2.20 -2.13 -9.59
C SER A 42 -2.20 -3.48 -8.87
N VAL A 43 -1.91 -4.57 -9.61
CA VAL A 43 -1.86 -5.92 -9.04
C VAL A 43 -0.91 -6.03 -7.84
N TYR A 44 0.20 -5.28 -7.84
CA TYR A 44 1.16 -5.26 -6.74
C TYR A 44 0.55 -4.67 -5.46
N THR A 45 -0.07 -3.49 -5.59
CA THR A 45 -0.74 -2.84 -4.45
C THR A 45 -1.94 -3.65 -3.97
N ARG A 46 -2.71 -4.24 -4.89
CA ARG A 46 -3.85 -5.11 -4.57
C ARG A 46 -3.43 -6.29 -3.70
N LEU A 47 -2.41 -7.03 -4.12
CA LEU A 47 -1.89 -8.16 -3.35
C LEU A 47 -1.44 -7.73 -1.95
N ALA A 48 -0.78 -6.57 -1.83
CA ALA A 48 -0.39 -6.07 -0.51
C ALA A 48 -1.61 -5.73 0.39
N PHE A 49 -2.68 -5.18 -0.18
CA PHE A 49 -3.92 -4.94 0.55
C PHE A 49 -4.63 -6.24 0.95
N ASP A 50 -4.62 -7.26 0.08
CA ASP A 50 -5.13 -8.61 0.42
C ASP A 50 -4.43 -9.15 1.67
N PHE A 51 -3.09 -9.10 1.71
CA PHE A 51 -2.32 -9.51 2.89
C PHE A 51 -2.70 -8.74 4.16
N LEU A 52 -2.84 -7.42 4.06
CA LEU A 52 -3.20 -6.58 5.22
C LEU A 52 -4.63 -6.82 5.71
N VAL A 53 -5.56 -7.12 4.81
CA VAL A 53 -6.94 -7.46 5.20
C VAL A 53 -7.02 -8.83 5.86
N GLU A 54 -6.28 -9.81 5.33
CA GLU A 54 -6.33 -11.20 5.82
C GLU A 54 -5.53 -11.40 7.11
N ASN A 55 -4.36 -10.76 7.22
CA ASN A 55 -3.38 -11.08 8.27
C ASN A 55 -3.09 -9.92 9.21
N GLU A 56 -3.63 -8.72 8.94
CA GLU A 56 -3.31 -7.47 9.66
C GLU A 56 -1.81 -7.13 9.72
N ARG A 57 -1.01 -7.80 8.90
CA ARG A 57 0.45 -7.68 8.82
C ARG A 57 0.91 -8.03 7.42
N ILE A 58 2.01 -7.42 7.01
CA ILE A 58 2.70 -7.77 5.77
C ILE A 58 4.21 -7.75 5.96
N SER A 59 4.90 -8.74 5.38
CA SER A 59 6.36 -8.75 5.30
C SER A 59 6.83 -8.63 3.86
N SER A 60 8.02 -8.05 3.67
CA SER A 60 8.67 -7.99 2.36
C SER A 60 8.94 -9.38 1.76
N VAL A 61 9.12 -10.41 2.60
CA VAL A 61 9.37 -11.77 2.12
C VAL A 61 8.08 -12.37 1.56
N ASP A 62 6.98 -12.24 2.31
CA ASP A 62 5.69 -12.80 1.91
C ASP A 62 5.16 -12.12 0.65
N LEU A 63 5.27 -10.78 0.58
CA LEU A 63 4.82 -10.02 -0.58
C LEU A 63 5.64 -10.36 -1.84
N ARG A 64 6.96 -10.54 -1.69
CA ARG A 64 7.83 -10.97 -2.80
C ARG A 64 7.46 -12.37 -3.27
N ASN A 65 7.24 -13.29 -2.33
CA ASN A 65 6.84 -14.66 -2.65
C ASN A 65 5.50 -14.67 -3.39
N ALA A 66 4.53 -13.87 -2.93
CA ALA A 66 3.23 -13.72 -3.59
C ALA A 66 3.35 -13.18 -5.03
N TYR A 67 4.26 -12.24 -5.29
CA TYR A 67 4.54 -11.81 -6.66
C TYR A 67 5.15 -12.92 -7.52
N MET A 68 6.06 -13.70 -6.96
CA MET A 68 6.71 -14.80 -7.68
C MET A 68 5.77 -15.98 -7.92
N SER A 69 4.76 -16.17 -7.08
CA SER A 69 3.77 -17.26 -7.19
C SER A 69 2.42 -16.84 -7.75
N ASN A 70 2.26 -15.58 -8.18
CA ASN A 70 0.98 -15.05 -8.65
C ASN A 70 0.44 -15.87 -9.84
N PRO A 71 -0.74 -16.54 -9.71
CA PRO A 71 -1.23 -17.50 -10.70
C PRO A 71 -1.42 -16.95 -12.12
N GLY A 72 -1.77 -15.66 -12.23
CA GLY A 72 -1.97 -15.01 -13.54
C GLY A 72 -0.66 -14.64 -14.25
N LYS A 73 0.40 -14.35 -13.48
CA LYS A 73 1.73 -14.03 -14.00
C LYS A 73 2.75 -14.04 -12.86
N ALA A 74 3.60 -15.06 -12.83
CA ALA A 74 4.77 -15.08 -11.97
C ALA A 74 5.78 -14.00 -12.41
N TYR A 75 6.18 -13.15 -11.47
CA TYR A 75 7.18 -12.11 -11.73
C TYR A 75 8.60 -12.65 -11.52
N THR A 76 9.55 -12.16 -12.32
CA THR A 76 10.97 -12.46 -12.09
C THR A 76 11.41 -11.96 -10.71
N GLN A 77 12.40 -12.62 -10.10
CA GLN A 77 12.91 -12.23 -8.78
C GLN A 77 13.33 -10.74 -8.73
N GLY A 78 13.99 -10.25 -9.78
CA GLY A 78 14.36 -8.82 -9.88
C GLY A 78 13.14 -7.89 -9.88
N THR A 79 12.08 -8.27 -10.60
CA THR A 79 10.82 -7.51 -10.61
C THR A 79 10.14 -7.57 -9.25
N ALA A 80 10.00 -8.76 -8.67
CA ALA A 80 9.38 -8.96 -7.36
C ALA A 80 10.10 -8.15 -6.27
N ASN A 81 11.44 -8.16 -6.25
CA ASN A 81 12.24 -7.36 -5.33
C ASN A 81 11.96 -5.85 -5.47
N ALA A 82 12.03 -5.34 -6.70
CA ALA A 82 11.80 -3.93 -6.97
C ALA A 82 10.38 -3.49 -6.58
N GLN A 83 9.36 -4.26 -6.97
CA GLN A 83 7.96 -3.94 -6.66
C GLN A 83 7.69 -4.03 -5.16
N THR A 84 8.27 -4.99 -4.46
CA THR A 84 8.14 -5.13 -3.01
C THR A 84 8.66 -3.89 -2.29
N GLY A 85 9.89 -3.45 -2.61
CA GLY A 85 10.47 -2.26 -1.99
C GLY A 85 9.63 -1.00 -2.25
N GLN A 86 9.11 -0.84 -3.47
CA GLN A 86 8.25 0.28 -3.84
C GLN A 86 6.92 0.26 -3.07
N VAL A 87 6.23 -0.89 -3.02
CA VAL A 87 4.94 -0.99 -2.34
C VAL A 87 5.09 -0.84 -0.83
N MET A 88 6.07 -1.48 -0.20
CA MET A 88 6.31 -1.34 1.25
C MET A 88 6.59 0.11 1.64
N ALA A 89 7.34 0.86 0.82
CA ALA A 89 7.59 2.28 1.06
C ALA A 89 6.30 3.12 0.97
N ILE A 90 5.42 2.82 0.01
CA ILE A 90 4.12 3.50 -0.13
C ILE A 90 3.24 3.21 1.09
N LEU A 91 3.14 1.95 1.53
CA LEU A 91 2.33 1.59 2.69
C LEU A 91 2.78 2.34 3.96
N LYS A 92 4.09 2.51 4.16
CA LYS A 92 4.65 3.29 5.28
C LYS A 92 4.36 4.78 5.14
N ALA A 93 4.56 5.35 3.95
CA ALA A 93 4.29 6.76 3.68
C ALA A 93 2.82 7.13 3.98
N PHE A 94 1.89 6.23 3.66
CA PHE A 94 0.46 6.42 3.93
C PHE A 94 0.01 6.00 5.33
N ARG A 95 0.92 5.62 6.23
CA ARG A 95 0.60 5.14 7.59
C ARG A 95 -0.37 3.96 7.60
N LEU A 96 -0.32 3.13 6.55
CA LEU A 96 -1.05 1.87 6.50
C LEU A 96 -0.38 0.82 7.40
N ILE A 97 0.96 0.82 7.42
CA ILE A 97 1.75 -0.09 8.23
C ILE A 97 2.80 0.66 9.04
N ASP A 98 3.19 0.09 10.16
CA ASP A 98 4.30 0.56 10.98
C ASP A 98 5.67 0.12 10.42
N SER A 99 6.73 0.33 11.20
CA SER A 99 8.08 -0.05 10.81
C SER A 99 8.29 -1.56 10.71
N MET A 100 7.51 -2.36 11.46
CA MET A 100 7.54 -3.82 11.53
C MET A 100 6.66 -4.49 10.47
N GLY A 101 5.80 -3.71 9.81
CA GLY A 101 4.85 -4.18 8.81
C GLY A 101 3.49 -4.57 9.38
N ASP A 102 3.24 -4.24 10.63
CA ASP A 102 1.94 -4.43 11.28
C ASP A 102 1.00 -3.28 10.88
N LEU A 103 -0.29 -3.60 10.67
CA LEU A 103 -1.30 -2.62 10.28
C LEU A 103 -1.43 -1.55 11.37
N SER A 104 -1.17 -0.29 11.04
CA SER A 104 -1.07 0.78 12.06
C SER A 104 -2.38 1.01 12.81
N THR A 105 -3.51 0.87 12.12
CA THR A 105 -4.85 0.84 12.73
C THR A 105 -5.77 -0.08 11.93
N GLY A 106 -6.51 -0.98 12.60
CA GLY A 106 -7.56 -1.80 11.97
C GLY A 106 -8.66 -0.98 11.28
N ASP A 107 -8.72 0.32 11.61
CA ASP A 107 -9.68 1.29 11.13
C ASP A 107 -9.18 2.23 10.02
N HIS A 108 -8.00 1.98 9.45
CA HIS A 108 -7.45 2.83 8.39
C HIS A 108 -8.44 2.95 7.22
N ALA A 109 -8.77 4.18 6.80
CA ALA A 109 -9.87 4.45 5.86
C ALA A 109 -9.71 3.73 4.51
N MET A 110 -8.47 3.65 4.00
CA MET A 110 -8.17 2.87 2.79
C MET A 110 -8.39 1.37 2.97
N ILE A 111 -8.09 0.80 4.13
CA ILE A 111 -8.33 -0.62 4.40
C ILE A 111 -9.83 -0.89 4.50
N LYS A 112 -10.60 -0.01 5.16
CA LYS A 112 -12.07 -0.10 5.21
C LYS A 112 -12.67 -0.09 3.81
N ARG A 113 -12.31 0.90 2.99
CA ARG A 113 -12.77 1.00 1.60
C ARG A 113 -12.42 -0.26 0.81
N TYR A 114 -11.22 -0.80 0.98
CA TYR A 114 -10.83 -2.03 0.29
C TYR A 114 -11.71 -3.21 0.69
N LYS A 115 -11.92 -3.43 1.98
CA LYS A 115 -12.82 -4.47 2.52
C LYS A 115 -14.24 -4.32 1.97
N GLU A 116 -14.79 -3.10 1.90
CA GLU A 116 -16.13 -2.83 1.36
C GLU A 116 -16.29 -3.16 -0.13
N ILE A 117 -15.21 -3.02 -0.90
CA ILE A 117 -15.21 -3.31 -2.34
C ILE A 117 -15.05 -4.80 -2.60
N THR A 118 -14.26 -5.52 -1.79
CA THR A 118 -13.96 -6.95 -1.98
C THR A 118 -14.92 -7.90 -1.27
N SER A 119 -15.72 -7.42 -0.30
CA SER A 119 -16.74 -8.22 0.38
C SER A 119 -18.07 -8.33 -0.40
N LYS A 120 -18.11 -7.86 -1.64
CA LYS A 120 -19.26 -7.95 -2.56
C LYS A 120 -19.01 -9.03 -3.60
#